data_AF-A0A6I1EV50-F1
#
_entry.id   AF-A0A6I1EV50-F1
#
_cell.length_a   1.000
_cell.length_b   1.000
_cell.length_c   1.000
_cell.angle_alpha   90.00
_cell.angle_beta   90.00
_cell.angle_gamma   90.00
#
_symmetry.space_group_name_H-M   'P 1'
#
loop_
_entity.id
_entity.type
_entity.pdbx_description
1 polymer ?
#
loop_
_entity_poly.entity_id
_entity_poly.type
_entity_poly.pdbx_seq_one_letter_code
_entity_poly.pdbx_strand_id
1 'polypeptide(L)'
;MTRYNKIIINGEITYRGFNEATGFYDNEVLTEEELIEELLGEVVEDVIEIDKGQIERAISCIPTIHQREMVQNYLDYLECLVESME
;
A
#
# COMPACT_ATOMS: atom_id res chain seq x y z
N MET A 1 18.91 -2.77 5.83
CA MET A 1 17.79 -3.18 4.97
C MET A 1 17.82 -4.69 4.94
N THR A 2 16.81 -5.33 5.49
CA THR A 2 16.72 -6.79 5.53
C THR A 2 16.38 -7.27 4.13
N ARG A 3 17.11 -8.27 3.63
CA ARG A 3 16.77 -8.95 2.37
C ARG A 3 16.18 -10.31 2.70
N TYR A 4 15.22 -10.77 1.91
CA TYR A 4 14.61 -12.08 2.12
C TYR A 4 15.06 -13.07 1.07
N ASN A 5 15.45 -14.26 1.51
CA ASN A 5 15.77 -15.36 0.64
C ASN A 5 14.56 -16.28 0.52
N LYS A 6 14.17 -16.61 -0.71
CA LYS A 6 13.14 -17.60 -1.02
C LYS A 6 13.72 -19.02 -0.88
N ILE A 7 13.07 -19.85 -0.07
CA ILE A 7 13.45 -21.23 0.20
C ILE A 7 12.35 -22.13 -0.36
N ILE A 8 12.74 -23.16 -1.12
CA ILE A 8 11.81 -24.14 -1.70
C ILE A 8 12.23 -25.53 -1.27
N ILE A 9 11.40 -26.21 -0.48
CA ILE A 9 11.66 -27.57 0.02
C ILE A 9 10.45 -28.44 -0.31
N ASN A 10 10.64 -29.49 -1.12
CA ASN A 10 9.56 -30.40 -1.54
C ASN A 10 8.33 -29.69 -2.16
N GLY A 11 8.53 -28.51 -2.76
CA GLY A 11 7.46 -27.68 -3.33
C GLY A 11 6.81 -26.71 -2.35
N GLU A 12 7.12 -26.80 -1.06
CA GLU A 12 6.72 -25.83 -0.05
C GLU A 12 7.64 -24.60 -0.11
N ILE A 13 7.04 -23.42 -0.09
CA ILE A 13 7.74 -22.14 -0.23
C ILE A 13 7.72 -21.42 1.11
N THR A 14 8.89 -21.01 1.57
CA THR A 14 9.06 -20.14 2.74
C THR A 14 10.11 -19.08 2.45
N TYR A 15 10.16 -18.05 3.29
CA TYR A 15 11.07 -16.93 3.17
C TYR A 15 11.85 -16.76 4.47
N ARG A 16 13.08 -16.25 4.38
CA ARG A 16 13.92 -16.01 5.55
C ARG A 16 14.68 -14.70 5.43
N GLY A 17 14.57 -13.86 6.45
CA GLY A 17 15.29 -12.60 6.54
C GLY A 17 16.80 -12.82 6.67
N PHE A 18 17.56 -11.99 5.95
CA PHE A 18 19.00 -11.91 5.99
C PHE A 18 19.41 -10.47 6.27
N ASN A 19 20.11 -10.29 7.37
CA ASN A 19 20.62 -8.99 7.76
C ASN A 19 22.04 -8.81 7.20
N GLU A 20 22.17 -8.03 6.14
CA GLU A 20 23.46 -7.76 5.50
C GLU A 20 24.48 -7.08 6.44
N ALA A 21 24.01 -6.34 7.46
CA ALA A 21 24.89 -5.64 8.40
C ALA A 21 25.52 -6.58 9.44
N THR A 22 24.79 -7.62 9.85
CA THR A 22 25.28 -8.59 10.83
C THR A 22 25.80 -9.87 10.18
N GLY A 23 25.42 -10.13 8.93
CA GLY A 23 25.76 -11.35 8.18
C GLY A 23 24.99 -12.58 8.66
N PHE A 24 23.96 -12.40 9.48
CA PHE A 24 23.15 -13.48 10.04
C PHE A 24 21.78 -13.55 9.41
N TYR A 25 21.24 -14.78 9.39
CA TYR A 25 19.85 -15.03 9.10
C TYR A 25 18.99 -14.86 10.33
N ASP A 26 17.75 -14.42 10.14
CA ASP A 26 16.76 -14.42 11.20
C ASP A 26 16.42 -15.84 11.63
N ASN A 27 15.99 -16.00 12.88
CA ASN A 27 15.74 -17.31 13.45
C ASN A 27 14.43 -17.95 12.94
N GLU A 28 13.55 -17.14 12.37
CA GLU A 28 12.23 -17.56 11.90
C GLU A 28 12.18 -17.61 10.37
N VAL A 29 11.31 -18.48 9.86
CA VAL A 29 10.94 -18.53 8.45
C VAL A 29 9.50 -18.09 8.33
N LEU A 30 9.22 -17.32 7.28
CA LEU A 30 7.92 -16.71 7.03
C LEU A 30 7.24 -17.41 5.84
N THR A 31 5.92 -17.50 5.87
CA THR A 31 5.13 -17.76 4.65
C THR A 31 5.13 -16.54 3.73
N GLU A 32 4.49 -16.66 2.57
CA GLU A 32 4.34 -15.52 1.66
C GLU A 32 3.47 -14.43 2.27
N GLU A 33 2.38 -14.81 2.94
CA GLU A 33 1.46 -13.89 3.60
C GLU A 33 2.15 -13.13 4.74
N GLU A 34 2.91 -13.84 5.58
CA GLU A 34 3.65 -13.24 6.70
C GLU A 34 4.74 -12.27 6.20
N LEU A 35 5.44 -12.62 5.12
CA LEU A 35 6.41 -11.72 4.51
C LEU A 35 5.76 -10.45 3.96
N ILE A 36 4.60 -10.58 3.31
CA ILE A 36 3.88 -9.42 2.75
C ILE A 36 3.44 -8.49 3.88
N GLU A 37 2.86 -9.03 4.96
CA GLU A 37 2.47 -8.21 6.12
C GLU A 37 3.66 -7.47 6.74
N GLU A 38 4.79 -8.15 6.92
CA GLU A 38 6.01 -7.54 7.48
C GLU A 38 6.53 -6.41 6.57
N LEU A 39 6.63 -6.66 5.27
CA LEU A 39 7.08 -5.65 4.31
C LEU A 39 6.11 -4.46 4.25
N LEU A 40 4.81 -4.69 4.27
CA LEU A 40 3.80 -3.63 4.33
C LEU A 40 3.96 -2.80 5.60
N GLY A 41 4.19 -3.42 6.75
CA GLY A 41 4.44 -2.72 8.02
C GLY A 41 5.70 -1.84 8.01
N GLU A 42 6.73 -2.20 7.23
CA GLU A 42 7.94 -1.38 7.10
C GLU A 42 7.79 -0.19 6.15
N VAL A 43 7.00 -0.34 5.08
CA VAL A 43 6.93 0.66 3.99
C VAL A 43 5.66 1.51 4.01
N VAL A 44 4.57 1.03 4.62
CA VAL A 44 3.30 1.75 4.71
C VAL A 44 3.26 2.55 6.01
N GLU A 45 3.39 3.87 5.90
CA GLU A 45 3.39 4.77 7.06
C GLU A 45 1.98 5.00 7.62
N ASP A 46 0.95 5.04 6.77
CA ASP A 46 -0.44 5.29 7.17
C ASP A 46 -1.43 4.65 6.19
N VAL A 47 -2.60 4.24 6.70
CA VAL A 47 -3.73 3.72 5.91
C VAL A 47 -4.78 4.81 5.82
N ILE A 48 -4.87 5.43 4.65
CA ILE A 48 -5.85 6.49 4.41
C ILE A 48 -7.14 5.87 3.88
N GLU A 49 -8.13 5.70 4.76
CA GLU A 49 -9.48 5.30 4.37
C GLU A 49 -10.28 6.49 3.85
N ILE A 50 -10.79 6.38 2.62
CA ILE A 50 -11.57 7.43 1.97
C ILE A 50 -13.02 6.99 1.79
N ASP A 51 -13.96 7.69 2.45
CA ASP A 51 -15.39 7.55 2.21
C ASP A 51 -15.83 8.52 1.10
N LYS A 52 -15.96 7.98 -0.12
CA LYS A 52 -16.42 8.74 -1.30
C LYS A 52 -17.78 9.43 -1.06
N GLY A 53 -18.71 8.79 -0.36
CA GLY A 53 -20.02 9.36 -0.08
C GLY A 53 -19.98 10.53 0.91
N GLN A 54 -19.00 10.57 1.82
CA GLN A 54 -18.75 11.75 2.66
C GLN A 54 -18.11 12.89 1.86
N ILE A 55 -17.19 12.58 0.95
CA ILE A 55 -16.57 13.57 0.06
C ILE A 55 -17.61 14.21 -0.86
N GLU A 56 -18.45 13.40 -1.52
CA GLU A 56 -19.53 13.90 -2.38
C GLU A 56 -20.50 14.80 -1.62
N ARG A 57 -20.87 14.41 -0.38
CA ARG A 57 -21.70 15.25 0.50
C ARG A 57 -21.00 16.57 0.82
N ALA A 58 -19.73 16.57 1.18
CA ALA A 58 -18.96 17.78 1.44
C ALA A 58 -18.88 18.69 0.20
N ILE A 59 -18.66 18.11 -0.99
CA ILE A 59 -18.65 18.81 -2.29
C ILE A 59 -20.04 19.41 -2.59
N SER A 60 -21.12 18.70 -2.27
CA SER A 60 -22.49 19.19 -2.45
C SER A 60 -22.80 20.44 -1.60
N CYS A 61 -22.13 20.60 -0.45
CA CYS A 61 -22.27 21.77 0.41
C CYS A 61 -21.57 23.02 -0.14
N ILE A 62 -20.73 22.90 -1.17
CA ILE A 62 -20.09 24.04 -1.83
C ILE A 62 -21.18 24.89 -2.52
N PRO A 63 -21.32 26.19 -2.18
CA PRO A 63 -22.43 27.01 -2.68
C PRO A 63 -22.32 27.32 -4.17
N THR A 64 -21.10 27.45 -4.68
CA THR A 64 -20.85 27.85 -6.06
C THR A 64 -20.66 26.61 -6.94
N ILE A 65 -21.51 26.48 -7.96
CA ILE A 65 -21.45 25.37 -8.93
C ILE A 65 -20.06 25.26 -9.57
N HIS A 66 -19.46 26.38 -9.97
CA HIS A 66 -18.10 26.39 -10.53
C HIS A 66 -17.04 25.84 -9.55
N GLN A 67 -17.16 26.12 -8.25
CA GLN A 67 -16.23 25.57 -7.25
C GLN A 67 -16.45 24.07 -7.05
N ARG A 68 -17.71 23.62 -7.10
CA ARG A 68 -18.06 22.21 -7.05
C ARG A 68 -17.46 21.43 -8.23
N GLU A 69 -17.67 21.95 -9.44
CA GLU A 69 -17.13 21.37 -10.68
C GLU A 69 -15.59 21.35 -10.66
N MET A 70 -14.96 22.42 -10.18
CA MET A 70 -13.49 22.48 -10.06
C MET A 70 -12.95 21.38 -9.14
N VAL A 71 -13.56 21.18 -7.98
CA VAL A 71 -13.14 20.14 -7.03
C VAL A 71 -13.38 18.74 -7.59
N GLN A 72 -14.54 18.51 -8.22
CA GLN A 72 -14.86 17.22 -8.83
C GLN A 72 -13.89 16.88 -9.97
N ASN A 73 -13.64 17.81 -10.90
CA ASN A 73 -12.71 17.60 -12.00
C ASN A 73 -11.28 17.30 -11.52
N TYR A 74 -10.86 17.90 -10.40
CA TYR A 74 -9.55 17.62 -9.81
C TYR A 74 -9.49 16.21 -9.20
N LEU A 75 -10.55 15.77 -8.52
CA LEU A 75 -10.63 14.41 -7.99
C LEU A 75 -10.64 13.37 -9.12
N ASP A 76 -11.45 13.59 -10.16
CA ASP A 76 -11.53 12.69 -11.32
C ASP A 76 -10.15 12.57 -12.00
N TYR A 77 -9.40 13.66 -12.10
CA TYR A 77 -8.03 13.65 -12.60
C TYR A 77 -7.09 12.80 -11.73
N LEU A 78 -7.17 12.93 -10.40
CA LEU A 78 -6.35 12.15 -9.48
C LEU A 78 -6.68 10.65 -9.58
N GLU A 79 -7.96 10.28 -9.71
CA GLU A 79 -8.37 8.88 -9.90
C GLU A 79 -7.79 8.29 -11.19
N CYS A 80 -7.91 9.00 -12.33
CA CYS A 80 -7.32 8.54 -13.59
C CYS A 80 -5.79 8.41 -13.53
N LEU A 81 -5.12 9.26 -12.74
CA LEU A 81 -3.66 9.22 -12.60
C LEU A 81 -3.24 7.94 -11.86
N VAL A 82 -3.95 7.57 -10.80
CA VAL A 82 -3.71 6.32 -10.07
C VAL A 82 -3.94 5.10 -10.98
N GLU A 83 -5.05 5.06 -11.72
CA GLU A 83 -5.35 3.95 -12.66
C GLU A 83 -4.32 3.81 -13.78
N SER A 84 -3.62 4.90 -14.15
CA SER A 84 -2.60 4.88 -15.20
C SER A 84 -1.22 4.39 -14.73
N MET A 85 -1.04 4.25 -13.42
CA MET A 85 0.21 3.79 -12.78
C MET A 85 0.18 2.29 -12.41
N GLU A 86 -0.97 1.64 -12.56
CA GLU A 86 -1.14 0.17 -12.52
C GLU A 86 -0.90 -0.47 -13.90
#